data_AF-A0AA41T2T6-F1
#
_entry.id   AF-A0AA41T2T6-F1
#
_cell.length_a   1.000
_cell.length_b   1.000
_cell.length_c   1.000
_cell.angle_alpha   90.00
_cell.angle_beta   90.00
_cell.angle_gamma   90.00
#
_symmetry.space_group_name_H-M   'P 1'
#
loop_
_entity.id
_entity.type
_entity.pdbx_description
1 polymer ?
#
loop_
_entity_poly.entity_id
_entity_poly.type
_entity_poly.pdbx_seq_one_letter_code
_entity_poly.pdbx_strand_id
1 'polypeptide(L)'
;MSYITSQEMKCILHWFASWSGPQRERFLQDLVAKAVPGKLQPLLDGLEQLSVSGANRPPCIFECQLRLWDQWFRGWAEQERNEFIRQLEISEPDFVAKFYQAVAATAGKD
;
A
#
# COMPACT_ATOMS: atom_id res chain seq x y z
N MET A 1 -8.48 12.63 -13.62
CA MET A 1 -7.18 12.14 -13.09
C MET A 1 -6.06 12.95 -13.73
N SER A 2 -5.10 13.42 -12.94
CA SER A 2 -3.97 14.18 -13.47
C SER A 2 -2.96 13.28 -14.19
N TYR A 3 -2.15 13.85 -15.09
CA TYR A 3 -1.04 13.12 -15.73
C TYR A 3 -0.03 12.59 -14.70
N ILE A 4 0.23 13.38 -13.64
CA ILE A 4 1.17 13.02 -12.57
C ILE A 4 0.65 11.80 -11.81
N THR A 5 -0.60 11.83 -11.34
CA THR A 5 -1.23 10.70 -10.64
C THR A 5 -1.19 9.42 -11.47
N SER A 6 -1.43 9.53 -12.78
CA SER A 6 -1.36 8.38 -13.69
C SER A 6 0.05 7.78 -13.78
N GLN A 7 1.10 8.59 -13.78
CA GLN A 7 2.48 8.12 -13.79
C GLN A 7 2.88 7.48 -12.45
N GLU A 8 2.46 8.08 -11.33
CA GLU A 8 2.66 7.51 -10.00
C GLU A 8 2.04 6.11 -9.90
N MET A 9 0.78 5.95 -10.33
CA MET A 9 0.10 4.64 -10.38
C MET A 9 0.85 3.62 -11.23
N LYS A 10 1.25 3.98 -12.46
CA LYS A 10 2.03 3.11 -13.34
C LYS A 10 3.35 2.69 -12.70
N CYS A 11 4.00 3.60 -11.98
CA CYS A 11 5.25 3.33 -11.29
C CYS A 11 5.04 2.26 -10.19
N ILE A 12 4.00 2.41 -9.38
CA ILE A 12 3.67 1.46 -8.32
C ILE A 12 3.30 0.09 -8.89
N LEU A 13 2.47 0.04 -9.95
CA LEU A 13 2.09 -1.21 -10.61
C LEU A 13 3.32 -1.95 -11.19
N HIS A 14 4.26 -1.19 -11.76
CA HIS A 14 5.52 -1.74 -12.23
C HIS A 14 6.37 -2.31 -11.09
N TRP A 15 6.48 -1.60 -9.96
CA TRP A 15 7.17 -2.11 -8.78
C TRP A 15 6.50 -3.37 -8.24
N PHE A 16 5.17 -3.38 -8.14
CA PHE A 16 4.39 -4.52 -7.66
C PHE A 16 4.67 -5.80 -8.47
N ALA A 17 4.78 -5.68 -9.80
CA ALA A 17 5.15 -6.80 -10.67
C ALA A 17 6.52 -7.39 -10.32
N SER A 18 7.45 -6.58 -9.82
CA SER A 18 8.81 -7.01 -9.40
C SER A 18 8.89 -7.54 -7.96
N TRP A 19 7.84 -7.35 -7.15
CA TRP A 19 7.85 -7.73 -5.74
C TRP A 19 7.67 -9.24 -5.53
N SER A 20 8.43 -9.75 -4.57
CA SER A 20 8.27 -11.11 -4.05
C SER A 20 6.98 -11.30 -3.25
N GLY A 21 6.57 -12.55 -3.03
CA GLY A 21 5.40 -12.89 -2.23
C GLY A 21 5.35 -12.18 -0.86
N PRO A 22 6.42 -12.22 -0.04
CA PRO A 22 6.45 -11.52 1.25
C PRO A 22 6.32 -9.99 1.12
N GLN A 23 6.88 -9.39 0.07
CA GLN A 23 6.75 -7.95 -0.18
C GLN A 23 5.32 -7.56 -0.58
N ARG A 24 4.66 -8.38 -1.41
CA ARG A 24 3.24 -8.20 -1.75
C ARG A 24 2.36 -8.33 -0.50
N GLU A 25 2.64 -9.29 0.38
CA GLU A 25 1.91 -9.46 1.63
C GLU A 25 2.08 -8.24 2.56
N ARG A 26 3.30 -7.69 2.67
CA ARG A 26 3.51 -6.45 3.42
C ARG A 26 2.72 -5.28 2.82
N PHE A 27 2.77 -5.12 1.50
CA PHE A 27 1.99 -4.08 0.83
C PHE A 27 0.48 -4.24 1.02
N LEU A 28 -0.03 -5.47 1.03
CA LEU A 28 -1.43 -5.77 1.33
C LEU A 28 -1.83 -5.25 2.71
N GLN A 29 -1.01 -5.52 3.73
CA GLN A 29 -1.26 -5.03 5.09
C GLN A 29 -1.32 -3.51 5.14
N ASP A 30 -0.37 -2.82 4.50
CA ASP A 30 -0.34 -1.36 4.45
C ASP A 30 -1.55 -0.79 3.68
N LEU A 31 -2.03 -1.49 2.63
CA LEU A 31 -3.17 -1.08 1.82
C LEU A 31 -4.49 -1.26 2.58
N VAL A 32 -4.69 -2.40 3.25
CA VAL A 32 -5.82 -2.64 4.16
C VAL A 32 -5.82 -1.57 5.24
N ALA A 33 -4.63 -1.22 5.76
CA ALA A 33 -4.51 -0.22 6.80
C ALA A 33 -5.04 1.16 6.40
N LYS A 34 -4.87 1.51 5.14
CA LYS A 34 -5.36 2.78 4.57
C LYS A 34 -6.84 2.75 4.24
N ALA A 35 -7.43 1.57 4.08
CA ALA A 35 -8.84 1.40 3.71
C ALA A 35 -9.78 1.36 4.93
N VAL A 36 -9.27 1.05 6.13
CA VAL A 36 -10.06 0.91 7.35
C VAL A 36 -9.94 2.18 8.22
N PRO A 37 -11.00 3.00 8.37
CA PRO A 37 -10.96 4.17 9.22
C PRO A 37 -10.83 3.79 10.70
N GLY A 38 -9.94 4.47 11.44
CA GLY A 38 -10.00 4.52 12.91
C GLY A 38 -9.12 3.54 13.73
N LYS A 39 -8.33 2.64 13.12
CA LYS A 39 -7.52 1.66 13.88
C LYS A 39 -5.99 1.81 13.79
N LEU A 40 -5.42 2.70 12.95
CA LEU A 40 -4.05 2.51 12.46
C LEU A 40 -3.07 3.68 12.50
N GLN A 41 -3.44 4.84 13.06
CA GLN A 41 -2.44 5.88 13.36
C GLN A 41 -1.31 5.37 14.30
N PRO A 42 -1.59 4.68 15.42
CA PRO A 42 -0.53 4.26 16.34
C PRO A 42 0.37 3.14 15.80
N LEU A 43 -0.13 2.30 14.89
CA LEU A 43 0.62 1.15 14.35
C LEU A 43 1.54 1.52 13.19
N LEU A 44 1.15 2.48 12.33
CA LEU A 44 2.06 3.02 11.33
C LEU A 44 3.22 3.77 12.00
N ASP A 45 2.94 4.61 13.01
CA ASP A 45 3.98 5.34 13.76
C ASP A 45 4.94 4.38 14.48
N GLY A 46 4.43 3.24 14.98
CA GLY A 46 5.25 2.19 15.61
C GLY A 46 6.12 1.41 14.62
N LEU A 47 5.65 1.17 13.40
CA LEU A 47 6.42 0.50 12.34
C LEU A 47 7.54 1.40 11.78
N GLU A 48 7.29 2.70 11.65
CA GLU A 48 8.32 3.68 11.31
C GLU A 48 9.42 3.74 12.39
N GLN A 49 9.04 3.69 13.68
CA GLN A 49 9.97 3.64 14.81
C GLN A 49 10.77 2.33 14.88
N LEU A 50 10.18 1.19 14.51
CA LEU A 50 10.89 -0.10 14.48
C LEU A 50 11.89 -0.19 13.33
N SER A 51 11.64 0.50 12.20
CA SER A 51 12.59 0.61 11.08
C SER A 51 13.89 1.34 11.46
N VAL A 52 13.86 2.17 12.51
CA VAL A 52 15.06 2.86 13.06
C VAL A 52 16.04 1.89 13.73
N SER A 53 15.61 0.68 14.11
CA SER A 53 16.52 -0.33 14.68
C SER A 53 17.56 -0.86 13.66
N GLY A 54 17.44 -0.47 12.38
CA GLY A 54 18.39 -0.76 11.31
C GLY A 54 19.29 0.42 10.90
N ALA A 55 19.47 1.44 11.74
CA ALA A 55 20.08 2.75 11.42
C ALA A 55 21.46 2.76 10.71
N ASN A 56 22.15 1.62 10.58
CA ASN A 56 23.43 1.48 9.88
C ASN A 56 23.35 0.75 8.53
N ARG A 57 22.16 0.32 8.07
CA ARG A 57 21.98 -0.29 6.75
C ARG A 57 21.22 0.66 5.82
N PRO A 58 21.70 0.92 4.59
CA PRO A 58 20.90 1.67 3.63
C PRO A 58 19.54 0.98 3.45
N PRO A 59 18.44 1.74 3.39
CA PRO A 59 17.11 1.16 3.18
C PRO A 59 17.13 0.34 1.91
N CYS A 60 16.50 -0.84 1.93
CA CYS A 60 16.39 -1.63 0.71
C CYS A 60 15.47 -0.89 -0.28
N ILE A 61 15.63 -1.17 -1.58
CA ILE A 61 14.86 -0.49 -2.64
C ILE A 61 13.33 -0.56 -2.40
N PHE A 62 12.86 -1.67 -1.84
CA PHE A 62 11.46 -1.88 -1.48
C PHE A 62 10.95 -0.85 -0.46
N GLU A 63 11.71 -0.55 0.59
CA GLU A 63 11.34 0.47 1.59
C GLU A 63 11.28 1.87 0.97
N CYS A 64 12.16 2.17 0.02
CA CYS A 64 12.09 3.43 -0.74
C CYS A 64 10.83 3.49 -1.62
N GLN A 65 10.46 2.39 -2.27
CA GLN A 65 9.24 2.29 -3.07
C GLN A 65 7.99 2.45 -2.21
N LEU A 66 7.92 1.80 -1.04
CA LEU A 66 6.78 1.93 -0.12
C LEU A 66 6.63 3.36 0.41
N ARG A 67 7.72 4.04 0.75
CA ARG A 67 7.67 5.45 1.19
C ARG A 67 7.15 6.39 0.11
N LEU A 68 7.58 6.20 -1.14
CA LEU A 68 7.06 6.97 -2.27
C LEU A 68 5.58 6.69 -2.50
N TRP A 69 5.18 5.42 -2.49
CA TRP A 69 3.77 5.06 -2.58
C TRP A 69 2.93 5.69 -1.47
N ASP A 70 3.40 5.64 -0.22
CA ASP A 70 2.68 6.23 0.92
C ASP A 70 2.47 7.74 0.73
N GLN A 71 3.52 8.45 0.31
CA GLN A 71 3.46 9.87 0.00
C GLN A 71 2.44 10.17 -1.12
N TRP A 72 2.51 9.45 -2.23
CA TRP A 72 1.59 9.64 -3.36
C TRP A 72 0.15 9.32 -2.97
N PHE A 73 -0.08 8.17 -2.33
CA PHE A 73 -1.41 7.70 -1.95
C PHE A 73 -2.13 8.66 -0.98
N ARG A 74 -1.39 9.29 -0.05
CA ARG A 74 -1.94 10.34 0.83
C ARG A 74 -2.38 11.57 0.06
N GLY A 75 -1.62 11.96 -0.97
CA GLY A 75 -1.93 13.09 -1.84
C GLY A 75 -3.09 12.85 -2.81
N TRP A 76 -3.40 11.59 -3.11
CA TRP A 76 -4.48 11.22 -4.01
C TRP A 76 -5.86 11.46 -3.41
N ALA A 77 -6.79 11.92 -4.26
CA ALA A 77 -8.22 11.94 -3.96
C ALA A 77 -8.80 10.52 -3.90
N GLU A 78 -9.96 10.36 -3.26
CA GLU A 78 -10.63 9.05 -3.13
C GLU A 78 -10.85 8.36 -4.49
N GLN A 79 -11.29 9.12 -5.49
CA GLN A 79 -11.50 8.62 -6.86
C GLN A 79 -10.21 8.05 -7.48
N GLU A 80 -9.07 8.67 -7.19
CA GLU A 80 -7.77 8.24 -7.68
C GLU A 80 -7.33 6.97 -6.93
N ARG A 81 -7.52 6.90 -5.62
CA ARG A 81 -7.27 5.68 -4.84
C ARG A 81 -8.12 4.51 -5.35
N ASN A 82 -9.39 4.75 -5.65
CA ASN A 82 -10.29 3.73 -6.21
C ASN A 82 -9.84 3.26 -7.59
N GLU A 83 -9.38 4.17 -8.45
CA GLU A 83 -8.83 3.80 -9.77
C GLU A 83 -7.54 2.98 -9.63
N PHE A 84 -6.69 3.27 -8.66
CA PHE A 84 -5.51 2.45 -8.38
C PHE A 84 -5.89 1.01 -8.01
N ILE A 85 -6.89 0.83 -7.12
CA ILE A 85 -7.40 -0.51 -6.77
C ILE A 85 -7.98 -1.20 -8.01
N ARG A 86 -8.74 -0.48 -8.85
CA ARG A 86 -9.29 -1.02 -10.09
C ARG A 86 -8.21 -1.50 -11.05
N GLN A 87 -7.11 -0.76 -11.19
CA GLN A 87 -6.00 -1.20 -12.04
C GLN A 87 -5.27 -2.42 -11.47
N LEU A 88 -5.08 -2.48 -10.15
CA LEU A 88 -4.58 -3.68 -9.47
C LEU A 88 -5.51 -4.87 -9.70
N GLU A 89 -6.83 -4.68 -9.67
CA GLU A 89 -7.80 -5.76 -9.85
C GLU A 89 -7.73 -6.35 -11.26
N ILE A 90 -7.53 -5.51 -12.28
CA ILE A 90 -7.35 -5.95 -13.66
C ILE A 90 -6.07 -6.78 -13.81
N SER A 91 -4.97 -6.35 -13.20
CA SER A 91 -3.67 -7.03 -13.36
C SER A 91 -3.49 -8.25 -12.44
N GLU A 92 -4.04 -8.17 -11.23
CA GLU A 92 -3.73 -9.03 -10.09
C GLU A 92 -5.01 -9.33 -9.28
N PRO A 93 -6.02 -9.99 -9.88
CA PRO A 93 -7.34 -10.18 -9.27
C PRO A 93 -7.29 -10.95 -7.94
N ASP A 94 -6.40 -11.95 -7.83
CA ASP A 94 -6.23 -12.74 -6.60
C ASP A 94 -5.70 -11.89 -5.44
N PHE A 95 -4.84 -10.91 -5.74
CA PHE A 95 -4.33 -9.98 -4.73
C PHE A 95 -5.45 -9.07 -4.21
N VAL A 96 -6.26 -8.52 -5.12
CA VAL A 96 -7.36 -7.63 -4.76
C VAL A 96 -8.49 -8.39 -4.05
N ALA A 97 -8.76 -9.64 -4.40
CA ALA A 97 -9.67 -10.50 -3.66
C ALA A 97 -9.24 -10.66 -2.19
N LYS A 98 -7.95 -10.90 -1.94
CA LYS A 98 -7.40 -10.94 -0.57
C LYS A 98 -7.55 -9.61 0.17
N PHE A 99 -7.34 -8.48 -0.53
CA PHE A 99 -7.56 -7.15 0.03
C PHE A 99 -9.00 -6.96 0.49
N TYR A 100 -10.00 -7.25 -0.36
CA TYR A 100 -11.40 -7.12 0.02
C TYR A 100 -11.79 -8.08 1.16
N GLN A 101 -11.30 -9.32 1.16
CA GLN A 101 -11.49 -10.25 2.27
C GLN A 101 -10.93 -9.71 3.59
N ALA A 102 -9.71 -9.17 3.56
CA ALA A 102 -9.07 -8.60 4.73
C ALA A 102 -9.81 -7.37 5.26
N VAL A 103 -10.23 -6.46 4.37
CA VAL A 103 -11.05 -5.28 4.75
C VAL A 103 -12.39 -5.73 5.36
N ALA A 104 -13.09 -6.67 4.74
CA ALA A 104 -14.35 -7.19 5.27
C ALA A 104 -14.18 -7.86 6.66
N ALA A 105 -13.09 -8.60 6.86
CA ALA A 105 -12.77 -9.21 8.15
C ALA A 105 -12.51 -8.18 9.27
N THR A 106 -12.08 -6.96 8.93
CA THR A 106 -11.91 -5.88 9.91
C THR A 106 -13.21 -5.17 10.27
N ALA A 107 -14.21 -5.18 9.37
CA ALA A 107 -15.51 -4.56 9.59
C ALA A 107 -16.46 -5.43 10.44
N GLY A 108 -16.31 -6.76 10.41
CA GLY A 108 -17.14 -7.70 11.21
C GLY A 108 -16.68 -7.90 12.66
N LYS A 109 -15.82 -7.01 13.20
CA LYS A 109 -15.18 -7.14 14.52
C LYS A 109 -15.61 -6.06 15.52
N ASP A 110 -16.71 -5.36 15.24
CA ASP A 110 -17.37 -4.43 16.18
C ASP A 110 -18.57 -5.10 16.86
#